data_AF-A0A920AP09-F1
#
_entry.id   AF-A0A920AP09-F1
#
_cell.length_a   1.000
_cell.length_b   1.000
_cell.length_c   1.000
_cell.angle_alpha   90.00
_cell.angle_beta   90.00
_cell.angle_gamma   90.00
#
_symmetry.space_group_name_H-M   'P 1'
#
loop_
_entity.id
_entity.type
_entity.pdbx_description
1 polymer ?
#
loop_
_entity_poly.entity_id
_entity_poly.type
_entity_poly.pdbx_seq_one_letter_code
_entity_poly.pdbx_strand_id
1 'polypeptide(L)'
;MGSNMMRQAVPLLKPESPLVGTGIESDVALDSGVTIVAKREGVVDKIDGKRIVIKATEETDFSKSGVDIYNLQKFKRSNQNTCINQRPLVRVGDKVKVGDIIADGPSTKLGELALGKTLQ
;
A
#
# COMPACT_ATOMS: atom_id res chain seq x y z
N MET A 1 -18.85 17.84 -11.81
CA MET A 1 -18.37 16.99 -12.93
C MET A 1 -17.05 16.30 -12.60
N GLY A 2 -16.01 17.00 -12.15
CA GLY A 2 -14.69 16.39 -11.86
C GLY A 2 -14.70 15.21 -10.87
N SER A 3 -15.46 15.29 -9.78
CA SER A 3 -15.56 14.19 -8.79
C SER A 3 -16.12 12.88 -9.37
N ASN A 4 -17.03 12.96 -10.34
CA ASN A 4 -17.56 11.78 -11.00
C ASN A 4 -16.55 11.16 -11.97
N MET A 5 -15.76 11.99 -12.65
CA MET A 5 -14.71 11.55 -13.56
C MET A 5 -13.55 10.88 -12.79
N MET A 6 -13.20 11.39 -11.60
CA MET A 6 -12.16 10.78 -10.76
C MET A 6 -12.46 9.32 -10.41
N ARG A 7 -13.73 8.96 -10.20
CA ARG A 7 -14.15 7.57 -9.92
C ARG A 7 -14.03 6.62 -11.11
N GLN A 8 -13.79 7.15 -12.30
CA GLN A 8 -13.65 6.37 -13.54
C GLN A 8 -12.20 6.29 -14.02
N ALA A 9 -11.27 6.95 -13.33
CA ALA A 9 -9.85 6.88 -13.66
C ALA A 9 -9.34 5.44 -13.50
N VAL A 10 -8.69 4.94 -14.54
CA VAL A 10 -8.11 3.58 -14.56
C VAL A 10 -6.68 3.62 -14.04
N PRO A 11 -6.24 2.63 -13.22
CA PRO A 11 -4.87 2.59 -12.72
C PRO A 11 -3.81 2.57 -13.83
N LEU A 12 -2.85 3.49 -13.74
CA LEU A 12 -1.69 3.53 -14.62
C LEU A 12 -0.64 2.48 -14.23
N LEU A 13 0.24 2.12 -15.16
CA LEU A 13 1.37 1.24 -14.87
C LEU A 13 2.35 1.86 -13.85
N LYS A 14 2.54 3.18 -13.95
CA LYS A 14 3.37 3.98 -13.05
C LYS A 14 2.60 5.25 -12.66
N PRO A 15 1.80 5.22 -11.58
CA PRO A 15 1.13 6.41 -11.07
C PRO A 15 2.14 7.35 -10.39
N GLU A 16 1.81 8.63 -10.33
CA GLU A 16 2.59 9.66 -9.63
C GLU A 16 1.68 10.39 -8.63
N SER A 17 2.21 10.67 -7.44
CA SER A 17 1.53 11.52 -6.47
C SER A 17 1.20 12.88 -7.09
N PRO A 18 0.03 13.45 -6.77
CA PRO A 18 -0.34 14.77 -7.29
C PRO A 18 0.66 15.83 -6.81
N LEU A 19 1.19 16.65 -7.73
CA LEU A 19 2.05 17.79 -7.34
C LEU A 19 1.27 18.85 -6.56
N VAL A 20 -0.04 18.95 -6.81
CA VAL A 20 -0.97 19.83 -6.12
C VAL A 20 -2.09 18.95 -5.55
N GLY A 21 -2.03 18.70 -4.24
CA GLY A 21 -3.00 17.89 -3.50
C GLY A 21 -3.71 18.67 -2.41
N THR A 22 -4.64 18.02 -1.71
CA THR A 22 -5.40 18.61 -0.59
C THR A 22 -5.00 18.04 0.78
N GLY A 23 -4.24 16.95 0.81
CA GLY A 23 -3.85 16.22 2.02
C GLY A 23 -4.74 15.01 2.32
N ILE A 24 -5.93 14.91 1.72
CA ILE A 24 -6.85 13.78 1.92
C ILE A 24 -6.39 12.49 1.21
N GLU A 25 -5.40 12.59 0.33
CA GLU A 25 -4.92 11.50 -0.51
C GLU A 25 -4.38 10.33 0.31
N SER A 26 -3.74 10.64 1.45
CA SER A 26 -3.22 9.63 2.39
C SER A 26 -4.36 8.88 3.09
N ASP A 27 -5.37 9.61 3.57
CA ASP A 27 -6.54 9.02 4.25
C ASP A 27 -7.32 8.11 3.29
N VAL A 28 -7.53 8.58 2.06
CA VAL A 28 -8.23 7.77 1.04
C VAL A 28 -7.44 6.52 0.68
N ALA A 29 -6.12 6.62 0.53
CA ALA A 29 -5.28 5.46 0.24
C ALA A 29 -5.29 4.44 1.39
N LEU A 30 -5.27 4.91 2.64
CA LEU A 30 -5.36 4.09 3.85
C LEU A 30 -6.72 3.38 3.95
N ASP A 31 -7.82 4.12 3.85
CA ASP A 31 -9.18 3.62 4.09
C ASP A 31 -9.76 2.81 2.90
N SER A 32 -9.19 2.95 1.70
CA SER A 32 -9.66 2.24 0.50
C SER A 32 -9.49 0.71 0.56
N GLY A 33 -8.61 0.20 1.43
CA GLY A 33 -8.27 -1.22 1.52
C GLY A 33 -7.46 -1.76 0.33
N VAL A 34 -6.99 -0.89 -0.57
CA VAL A 34 -6.14 -1.31 -1.71
C VAL A 34 -4.65 -1.40 -1.34
N THR A 35 -4.25 -0.66 -0.32
CA THR A 35 -2.91 -0.65 0.27
C THR A 35 -2.78 -1.74 1.34
N ILE A 36 -1.55 -2.05 1.74
CA ILE A 36 -1.30 -2.94 2.88
C ILE A 36 -0.79 -2.13 4.05
N VAL A 37 -1.44 -2.30 5.18
CA VAL A 37 -1.17 -1.57 6.43
C VAL A 37 -0.57 -2.53 7.46
N ALA A 38 0.46 -2.07 8.16
CA ALA A 38 1.07 -2.79 9.27
C ALA A 38 0.10 -2.86 10.46
N LYS A 39 -0.18 -4.09 10.93
CA LYS A 39 -1.08 -4.34 12.06
C LYS A 39 -0.39 -4.22 13.41
N ARG A 40 0.90 -4.53 13.45
CA ARG A 40 1.76 -4.50 14.63
C ARG A 40 3.01 -3.72 14.29
N GLU A 41 3.56 -3.04 15.28
CA GLU A 41 4.88 -2.45 15.16
C GLU A 41 5.97 -3.53 15.12
N GLY A 42 7.05 -3.25 14.41
CA GLY A 42 8.09 -4.23 14.21
C GLY A 42 9.18 -3.78 13.23
N VAL A 43 10.00 -4.74 12.83
CA VAL A 43 11.08 -4.55 11.85
C VAL A 43 10.82 -5.45 10.66
N VAL A 44 10.97 -4.91 9.45
CA VAL A 44 10.86 -5.68 8.21
C VAL A 44 12.03 -6.66 8.12
N ASP A 45 11.73 -7.96 8.21
CA ASP A 45 12.72 -9.03 8.20
C ASP A 45 13.03 -9.49 6.77
N LYS A 46 11.99 -9.64 5.94
CA LYS A 46 12.14 -10.09 4.56
C LYS A 46 11.09 -9.50 3.64
N ILE A 47 11.51 -9.17 2.43
CA ILE A 47 10.62 -8.78 1.34
C ILE A 47 10.86 -9.71 0.17
N ASP A 48 9.77 -10.22 -0.39
CA ASP A 48 9.74 -10.98 -1.63
C ASP A 48 8.74 -10.34 -2.59
N GLY A 49 8.81 -10.69 -3.87
CA GLY A 49 7.86 -10.26 -4.89
C GLY A 49 6.41 -10.68 -4.59
N LYS A 50 6.13 -11.50 -3.58
CA LYS A 50 4.76 -11.91 -3.22
C LYS A 50 4.39 -11.64 -1.77
N ARG A 51 5.31 -11.26 -0.90
CA ARG A 51 5.04 -11.07 0.53
C ARG A 51 6.03 -10.16 1.23
N ILE A 52 5.57 -9.53 2.30
CA ILE A 52 6.38 -8.78 3.25
C ILE A 52 6.30 -9.51 4.59
N VAL A 53 7.44 -9.71 5.24
CA VAL A 53 7.57 -10.38 6.53
C VAL A 53 8.09 -9.36 7.53
N ILE A 54 7.32 -9.13 8.60
CA ILE A 54 7.65 -8.19 9.67
C ILE A 54 7.77 -8.97 10.97
N LYS A 55 8.88 -8.79 11.68
CA LYS A 55 9.08 -9.32 13.02
C LYS A 55 8.56 -8.30 14.03
N ALA A 56 7.56 -8.69 14.82
CA ALA A 56 6.94 -7.81 15.81
C ALA A 56 7.91 -7.51 16.96
N THR A 57 7.97 -6.25 17.41
CA THR A 57 8.85 -5.81 18.51
C THR A 57 8.22 -5.92 19.88
N GLU A 58 6.90 -5.69 19.96
CA GLU A 58 6.15 -5.63 21.23
C GLU A 58 5.48 -6.95 21.66
N GLU A 59 5.70 -8.05 20.94
CA GLU A 59 5.05 -9.33 21.29
C GLU A 59 5.73 -9.96 22.53
N THR A 60 5.08 -9.82 23.68
CA THR A 60 5.51 -10.40 24.96
C THR A 60 5.00 -11.83 25.18
N ASP A 61 4.02 -12.29 24.39
CA ASP A 61 3.44 -13.63 24.51
C ASP A 61 4.18 -14.63 23.60
N PHE A 62 5.05 -15.44 24.20
CA PHE A 62 5.83 -16.47 23.51
C PHE A 62 4.97 -17.59 22.88
N SER A 63 3.67 -17.66 23.19
CA SER A 63 2.76 -18.62 22.54
C SER A 63 2.34 -18.18 21.14
N LYS A 64 2.49 -16.88 20.80
CA LYS A 64 2.10 -16.32 19.51
C LYS A 64 3.28 -16.27 18.54
N SER A 65 2.97 -16.33 17.24
CA SER A 65 3.96 -16.06 16.20
C SER A 65 4.46 -14.62 16.31
N GLY A 66 5.74 -14.45 16.64
CA GLY A 66 6.43 -13.16 16.64
C GLY A 66 6.68 -12.56 15.25
N VAL A 67 6.11 -13.17 14.20
CA VAL A 67 6.26 -12.76 12.81
C VAL A 67 4.89 -12.60 12.15
N ASP A 68 4.69 -11.47 11.48
CA ASP A 68 3.56 -11.18 10.62
C ASP A 68 3.96 -11.34 9.15
N ILE A 69 3.11 -12.04 8.40
CA ILE A 69 3.28 -12.25 6.96
C ILE A 69 2.14 -11.55 6.21
N TYR A 70 2.50 -10.60 5.37
CA TYR A 70 1.58 -9.83 4.53
C TYR A 70 1.75 -10.28 3.08
N ASN A 71 0.73 -10.95 2.53
CA ASN A 71 0.76 -11.42 1.14
C ASN A 71 0.31 -10.31 0.18
N LEU A 72 1.10 -10.07 -0.86
CA LEU A 72 0.82 -9.09 -1.89
C LEU A 72 -0.09 -9.68 -2.97
N GLN A 73 -1.09 -8.92 -3.40
CA GLN A 73 -1.86 -9.23 -4.60
C GLN A 73 -1.05 -8.85 -5.84
N LYS A 74 -0.69 -9.83 -6.66
CA LYS A 74 0.09 -9.63 -7.88
C LYS A 74 -0.72 -9.91 -9.14
N PHE A 75 -0.79 -8.91 -10.02
CA PHE A 75 -1.38 -9.00 -11.36
C PHE A 75 -2.76 -9.68 -11.40
N LYS A 76 -3.64 -9.34 -10.46
CA LYS A 76 -5.01 -9.86 -10.41
C LYS A 76 -5.94 -9.01 -11.27
N ARG A 77 -6.93 -9.64 -11.91
CA ARG A 77 -7.99 -8.93 -12.65
C ARG A 77 -9.00 -8.32 -11.67
N SER A 78 -9.39 -7.06 -11.88
CA SER A 78 -10.49 -6.41 -11.17
C SER A 78 -11.85 -6.67 -11.84
N ASN A 79 -12.94 -6.28 -11.19
CA ASN A 79 -14.30 -6.42 -11.74
C ASN A 79 -14.51 -5.61 -13.03
N GLN A 80 -13.85 -4.46 -13.16
CA GLN A 80 -13.87 -3.60 -14.35
C GLN A 80 -12.76 -3.98 -15.36
N ASN A 81 -12.20 -5.19 -15.26
CA ASN A 81 -11.14 -5.70 -16.14
C ASN A 81 -9.85 -4.87 -16.13
N THR A 82 -9.56 -4.18 -15.03
CA THR A 82 -8.28 -3.50 -14.79
C THR A 82 -7.32 -4.40 -14.00
N CYS A 83 -6.10 -3.92 -13.72
CA CYS A 83 -5.07 -4.68 -13.03
C CYS A 83 -4.92 -4.25 -11.56
N ILE A 84 -5.00 -5.21 -10.64
CA ILE A 84 -4.66 -5.06 -9.23
C ILE A 84 -3.26 -5.61 -9.01
N ASN A 85 -2.33 -4.74 -8.64
CA ASN A 85 -0.94 -5.10 -8.40
C ASN A 85 -0.39 -4.28 -7.24
N GLN A 86 -0.12 -4.94 -6.11
CA GLN A 86 0.47 -4.34 -4.93
C GLN A 86 1.99 -4.39 -4.98
N ARG A 87 2.66 -3.34 -4.50
CA ARG A 87 4.12 -3.19 -4.53
C ARG A 87 4.63 -2.78 -3.15
N PRO A 88 5.67 -3.44 -2.62
CA PRO A 88 6.24 -3.06 -1.33
C PRO A 88 6.79 -1.64 -1.38
N LEU A 89 6.55 -0.87 -0.31
CA LEU A 89 7.09 0.47 -0.10
C LEU A 89 8.31 0.45 0.82
N VAL A 90 8.29 -0.44 1.81
CA VAL A 90 9.36 -0.62 2.78
C VAL A 90 10.54 -1.41 2.21
N ARG A 91 11.65 -1.38 2.94
CA ARG A 91 12.87 -2.16 2.70
C ARG A 91 13.15 -3.06 3.90
N VAL A 92 13.96 -4.09 3.68
CA VAL A 92 14.44 -4.96 4.77
C VAL A 92 15.25 -4.12 5.76
N GLY A 93 14.95 -4.25 7.05
CA GLY A 93 15.54 -3.49 8.14
C GLY A 93 14.74 -2.24 8.54
N ASP A 94 13.72 -1.83 7.78
CA ASP A 94 12.89 -0.68 8.14
C ASP A 94 12.07 -0.99 9.39
N LYS A 95 11.95 0.01 10.27
CA LYS A 95 11.05 -0.02 11.43
C LYS A 95 9.68 0.49 11.00
N VAL A 96 8.64 -0.25 11.33
CA VAL A 96 7.26 0.09 11.02
C VAL A 96 6.44 0.19 12.30
N LYS A 97 5.48 1.11 12.32
CA LYS A 97 4.50 1.28 13.39
C LYS A 97 3.14 0.72 12.97
N VAL A 98 2.27 0.53 13.95
CA VAL A 98 0.86 0.22 13.69
C VAL A 98 0.26 1.35 12.86
N GLY A 99 -0.40 0.99 11.75
CA GLY A 99 -1.03 1.95 10.84
C GLY A 99 -0.15 2.40 9.66
N ASP A 100 1.14 2.06 9.63
CA ASP A 100 2.00 2.43 8.50
C ASP A 100 1.63 1.66 7.23
N ILE A 101 1.59 2.37 6.09
CA ILE A 101 1.38 1.74 4.79
C ILE A 101 2.70 1.11 4.32
N ILE A 102 2.74 -0.23 4.28
CA ILE A 102 3.93 -1.02 3.93
C ILE A 102 3.94 -1.46 2.46
N ALA A 103 2.80 -1.42 1.78
CA ALA A 103 2.72 -1.66 0.34
C ALA A 103 1.66 -0.78 -0.32
N ASP A 104 2.02 -0.24 -1.48
CA ASP A 104 1.11 0.48 -2.37
C ASP A 104 0.21 -0.50 -3.13
N GLY A 105 -0.99 -0.03 -3.45
CA GLY A 105 -1.96 -0.69 -4.32
C GLY A 105 -2.01 -0.12 -5.73
N PRO A 106 -3.01 -0.52 -6.53
CA PRO A 106 -3.34 0.18 -7.78
C PRO A 106 -3.71 1.64 -7.50
N SER A 107 -3.23 2.55 -8.35
CA SER A 107 -3.47 4.01 -8.22
C SER A 107 -3.06 4.61 -6.87
N THR A 108 -2.02 4.08 -6.22
CA THR A 108 -1.39 4.74 -5.08
C THR A 108 0.12 4.89 -5.31
N LYS A 109 0.71 5.88 -4.64
CA LYS A 109 2.14 6.16 -4.66
C LYS A 109 2.58 6.67 -3.30
N LEU A 110 3.54 5.98 -2.69
CA LEU A 110 4.10 6.35 -1.37
C LEU A 110 3.01 6.50 -0.28
N GLY A 111 1.96 5.69 -0.35
CA GLY A 111 0.86 5.77 0.61
C GLY A 111 -0.19 6.85 0.31
N GLU A 112 -0.08 7.56 -0.83
CA GLU A 112 -1.05 8.55 -1.27
C GLU A 112 -1.85 8.05 -2.48
N LEU A 113 -3.10 8.53 -2.60
CA LEU A 113 -3.90 8.35 -3.80
C LEU A 113 -3.26 9.03 -5.01
N ALA A 114 -3.03 8.25 -6.07
CA ALA A 114 -2.38 8.66 -7.31
C ALA A 114 -3.18 8.15 -8.51
N LEU A 115 -4.30 8.81 -8.83
CA LEU A 115 -5.22 8.41 -9.91
C LEU A 115 -4.65 8.59 -11.32
N GLY A 116 -3.55 9.34 -11.46
CA GLY A 116 -3.00 9.72 -12.76
C GLY A 116 -1.53 10.05 -12.69
N LYS A 117 -1.12 10.95 -13.59
CA LYS A 117 0.24 11.45 -13.72
C LYS A 117 0.19 12.94 -14.01
N THR A 118 1.10 13.72 -13.44
CA THR A 118 1.26 15.11 -13.85
C THR A 118 2.02 15.16 -15.17
N LEU A 119 1.53 15.96 -16.13
CA LEU A 119 2.21 16.20 -17.39
C LEU A 119 3.14 17.39 -17.22
N GLN A 120 4.41 17.20 -17.57
CA GLN A 120 5.45 18.23 -17.58
C GLN A 120 5.83 18.54 -19.02
#